data_AF-X1VDW7-F1
#
_entry.id   AF-X1VDW7-F1
#
_cell.length_a   1.000
_cell.length_b   1.000
_cell.length_c   1.000
_cell.angle_alpha   90.00
_cell.angle_beta   90.00
_cell.angle_gamma   90.00
#
_symmetry.space_group_name_H-M   'P 1'
#
loop_
_entity.id
_entity.type
_entity.pdbx_description
1 polymer ?
#
loop_
_entity_poly.entity_id
_entity_poly.type
_entity_poly.pdbx_seq_one_letter_code
_entity_poly.pdbx_strand_id
1 'polypeptide(L)'
;MEFLFTAAEEPGLVGAKHFDFGRLEGRYAYVIDSGLPVGTVVTSSPSAEKVTAVVSGKTAHAGAEPEKGISAIQIASKAINRMRLGRIDHETTSNIGVISGGTATNIVPGEARVEGEARSFSDFKLENQIRHMRDCFQMSAERFGGSVEFTSEKSFTTYNILSDAPIVKMFRRAARNQKIKVTTRSSGSGSDANIFNENGIPAVVLGQGYSGAHSEQE
;
A
#
# COMPACT_ATOMS: atom_id res chain seq x y z
N MET A 1 21.42 -15.14 -18.36
CA MET A 1 21.10 -14.79 -16.97
C MET A 1 21.39 -13.31 -16.85
N GLU A 2 20.40 -12.54 -16.44
CA GLU A 2 20.47 -11.08 -16.35
C GLU A 2 20.41 -10.67 -14.88
N PHE A 3 21.04 -9.55 -14.54
CA PHE A 3 20.95 -8.93 -13.22
C PHE A 3 20.40 -7.51 -13.41
N LEU A 4 19.29 -7.22 -12.75
CA LEU A 4 18.72 -5.89 -12.70
C LEU A 4 18.83 -5.36 -11.27
N PHE A 5 19.41 -4.17 -11.13
CA PHE A 5 19.45 -3.42 -9.89
C PHE A 5 18.50 -2.23 -10.05
N THR A 6 17.38 -2.28 -9.36
CA THR A 6 16.39 -1.20 -9.38
C THR A 6 16.82 -0.11 -8.39
N ALA A 7 16.48 1.14 -8.73
CA ALA A 7 16.67 2.28 -7.84
C ALA A 7 15.35 2.63 -7.16
N ALA A 8 15.41 3.11 -5.92
CA ALA A 8 14.25 3.67 -5.21
C ALA A 8 13.04 2.71 -5.15
N GLU A 9 13.28 1.47 -4.70
CA GLU A 9 12.22 0.51 -4.34
C GLU A 9 11.40 1.03 -3.15
N GLU A 10 12.07 1.41 -2.07
CA GLU A 10 11.48 1.85 -0.80
C GLU A 10 10.37 2.93 -0.90
N PRO A 11 10.52 4.04 -1.65
CA PRO A 11 9.47 5.06 -1.74
C PRO A 11 8.24 4.63 -2.55
N GLY A 12 8.28 3.49 -3.26
CA GLY A 12 7.14 2.98 -4.01
C GLY A 12 7.47 2.36 -5.36
N LEU A 13 8.50 1.51 -5.42
CA LEU A 13 8.89 0.67 -6.56
C LEU A 13 9.27 1.50 -7.79
N VAL A 14 9.84 2.68 -7.58
CA VAL A 14 9.96 3.73 -8.60
C VAL A 14 10.84 3.27 -9.75
N GLY A 15 11.98 2.65 -9.45
CA GLY A 15 12.91 2.15 -10.47
C GLY A 15 12.27 1.07 -11.35
N ALA A 16 11.59 0.09 -10.75
CA ALA A 16 10.90 -0.94 -11.53
C ALA A 16 9.76 -0.36 -12.37
N LYS A 17 8.98 0.59 -11.83
CA LYS A 17 7.89 1.25 -12.58
C LYS A 17 8.35 1.99 -13.82
N HIS A 18 9.57 2.53 -13.82
CA HIS A 18 10.13 3.27 -14.95
C HIS A 18 11.09 2.44 -15.81
N PHE A 19 11.31 1.17 -15.46
CA PHE A 19 12.18 0.31 -16.21
C PHE A 19 11.49 -0.17 -17.50
N ASP A 20 12.22 -0.12 -18.61
CA ASP A 20 11.76 -0.68 -19.89
C ASP A 20 11.95 -2.20 -19.91
N PHE A 21 10.88 -2.93 -19.61
CA PHE A 21 10.85 -4.39 -19.59
C PHE A 21 11.14 -5.04 -20.95
N GLY A 22 11.02 -4.30 -22.07
CA GLY A 22 11.43 -4.78 -23.40
C GLY A 22 12.93 -5.03 -23.53
N ARG A 23 13.73 -4.54 -22.56
CA ARG A 23 15.18 -4.76 -22.50
C ARG A 23 15.58 -6.08 -21.85
N LEU A 24 14.64 -6.82 -21.25
CA LEU A 24 14.91 -8.10 -20.62
C LEU A 24 14.57 -9.25 -21.57
N GLU A 25 15.49 -10.21 -21.65
CA GLU A 25 15.24 -11.48 -22.35
C GLU A 25 14.73 -12.59 -21.40
N GLY A 26 14.90 -12.39 -20.10
CA GLY A 26 14.53 -13.31 -19.03
C GLY A 26 13.03 -13.58 -18.97
N ARG A 27 12.66 -14.86 -19.00
CA ARG A 27 11.26 -15.31 -18.90
C ARG A 27 10.72 -15.41 -17.47
N TYR A 28 11.61 -15.31 -16.48
CA TYR A 28 11.32 -15.46 -15.06
C TYR A 28 12.27 -14.56 -14.27
N ALA A 29 11.80 -13.99 -13.17
CA ALA A 29 12.62 -13.16 -12.29
C ALA A 29 12.57 -13.64 -10.83
N TYR A 30 13.72 -13.70 -10.19
CA TYR A 30 13.82 -13.89 -8.75
C TYR A 30 14.19 -12.56 -8.13
N VAL A 31 13.27 -11.95 -7.38
CA VAL A 31 13.53 -10.74 -6.60
C VAL A 31 14.15 -11.17 -5.28
N ILE A 32 15.35 -10.68 -5.00
CA ILE A 32 16.12 -11.10 -3.83
C ILE A 32 15.97 -9.98 -2.79
N ASP A 33 14.82 -9.97 -2.11
CA ASP A 33 14.44 -8.85 -1.23
C ASP A 33 13.38 -9.27 -0.20
N SER A 34 13.71 -10.21 0.66
CA SER A 34 12.84 -10.56 1.77
C SER A 34 13.64 -11.03 2.98
N GLY A 35 13.31 -10.51 4.15
CA GLY A 35 13.86 -10.97 5.43
C GLY A 35 13.43 -12.38 5.83
N LEU A 36 12.52 -13.01 5.08
CA LEU A 36 12.09 -14.38 5.34
C LEU A 36 13.27 -15.35 5.26
N PRO A 37 13.24 -16.48 6.00
CA PRO A 37 14.33 -17.45 5.98
C PRO A 37 14.67 -17.95 4.57
N VAL A 38 15.95 -18.22 4.33
CA VAL A 38 16.43 -18.84 3.08
C VAL A 38 15.64 -20.11 2.78
N GLY A 39 15.19 -20.23 1.53
CA GLY A 39 14.27 -21.29 1.08
C GLY A 39 12.79 -20.90 1.10
N THR A 40 12.44 -19.73 1.67
CA THR A 40 11.09 -19.18 1.54
C THR A 40 10.93 -18.48 0.19
N VAL A 41 9.81 -18.72 -0.48
CA VAL A 41 9.43 -18.09 -1.74
C VAL A 41 8.11 -17.36 -1.55
N VAL A 42 8.08 -16.05 -1.76
CA VAL A 42 6.85 -15.26 -1.76
C VAL A 42 6.20 -15.39 -3.14
N THR A 43 5.07 -16.10 -3.15
CA THR A 43 4.35 -16.43 -4.38
C THR A 43 3.13 -15.55 -4.62
N SER A 44 2.74 -14.73 -3.65
CA SER A 44 1.67 -13.77 -3.82
C SER A 44 1.85 -12.52 -2.96
N SER A 45 1.33 -11.41 -3.47
CA SER A 45 1.30 -10.09 -2.84
C SER A 45 -0.01 -9.39 -3.22
N PRO A 46 -0.61 -8.58 -2.33
CA PRO A 46 -1.85 -7.86 -2.62
C PRO A 46 -1.64 -6.71 -3.61
N SER A 47 -2.75 -6.18 -4.14
CA SER A 47 -2.81 -4.83 -4.70
C SER A 47 -2.82 -3.80 -3.57
N ALA A 48 -2.32 -2.59 -3.81
CA ALA A 48 -2.40 -1.49 -2.87
C ALA A 48 -2.75 -0.16 -3.58
N GLU A 49 -3.57 0.67 -2.95
CA GLU A 49 -3.76 2.07 -3.33
C GLU A 49 -3.46 3.00 -2.15
N LYS A 50 -2.82 4.13 -2.46
CA LYS A 50 -2.70 5.27 -1.55
C LYS A 50 -3.92 6.16 -1.75
N VAL A 51 -4.41 6.75 -0.66
CA VAL A 51 -5.51 7.72 -0.70
C VAL A 51 -5.07 9.02 -0.05
N THR A 52 -5.49 10.15 -0.63
CA THR A 52 -5.37 11.47 -0.02
C THR A 52 -6.74 12.12 0.01
N ALA A 53 -7.10 12.66 1.17
CA ALA A 53 -8.30 13.47 1.35
C ALA A 53 -7.91 14.86 1.88
N VAL A 54 -8.22 15.90 1.12
CA VAL A 54 -8.11 17.29 1.54
C VAL A 54 -9.50 17.77 1.90
N VAL A 55 -9.72 18.00 3.20
CA VAL A 55 -11.00 18.37 3.78
C VAL A 55 -11.01 19.88 3.99
N SER A 56 -12.00 20.57 3.42
CA SER A 56 -12.19 22.01 3.58
C SER A 56 -13.40 22.29 4.45
N GLY A 57 -13.21 23.18 5.41
CA GLY A 57 -14.23 23.75 6.27
C GLY A 57 -14.26 25.27 6.12
N LYS A 58 -14.47 25.97 7.23
CA LYS A 58 -14.56 27.44 7.28
C LYS A 58 -13.95 27.96 8.57
N THR A 59 -13.00 28.88 8.44
CA THR A 59 -12.36 29.50 9.60
C THR A 59 -13.31 30.42 10.35
N ALA A 60 -13.13 30.49 11.66
CA ALA A 60 -13.80 31.42 12.56
C ALA A 60 -12.94 31.60 13.83
N HIS A 61 -13.14 32.71 14.55
CA HIS A 61 -12.49 32.87 15.84
C HIS A 61 -13.15 31.95 16.87
N ALA A 62 -12.38 30.98 17.39
CA ALA A 62 -12.93 29.87 18.17
C ALA A 62 -13.60 30.30 19.49
N GLY A 63 -13.13 31.41 20.09
CA GLY A 63 -13.71 31.95 21.33
C GLY A 63 -14.80 33.00 21.15
N ALA A 64 -15.03 33.49 19.92
CA ALA A 64 -15.96 34.60 19.70
C ALA A 64 -17.23 34.12 19.01
N GLU A 65 -17.08 33.49 17.84
CA GLU A 65 -18.22 33.11 16.98
C GLU A 65 -17.95 31.75 16.29
N PRO A 66 -17.62 30.68 17.04
CA PRO A 66 -17.28 29.38 16.45
C PRO A 66 -18.40 28.79 15.58
N GLU A 67 -19.67 29.11 15.86
CA GLU A 67 -20.85 28.72 15.10
C GLU A 67 -20.89 29.26 13.67
N LYS A 68 -20.10 30.29 13.35
CA LYS A 68 -19.95 30.80 11.98
C LYS A 68 -18.91 30.03 11.16
N GLY A 69 -18.12 29.18 11.82
CA GLY A 69 -17.10 28.33 11.22
C GLY A 69 -17.53 26.88 11.02
N ILE A 70 -16.70 26.11 10.34
CA ILE A 70 -16.87 24.68 10.08
C ILE A 70 -15.51 24.03 10.26
N SER A 71 -15.36 23.17 11.27
CA SER A 71 -14.06 22.57 11.59
C SER A 71 -13.73 21.41 10.64
N ALA A 72 -12.73 21.60 9.77
CA ALA A 72 -12.22 20.56 8.88
C ALA A 72 -11.65 19.35 9.66
N ILE A 73 -11.03 19.58 10.83
CA ILE A 73 -10.55 18.50 11.70
C ILE A 73 -11.72 17.67 12.23
N GLN A 74 -12.85 18.28 12.60
CA GLN A 74 -14.03 17.53 13.03
C GLN A 74 -14.61 16.70 11.88
N ILE A 75 -14.68 17.26 10.67
CA ILE A 75 -15.12 16.52 9.48
C ILE A 75 -14.24 15.30 9.24
N ALA A 76 -12.91 15.49 9.21
CA ALA A 76 -11.94 14.42 9.01
C ALA A 76 -12.04 13.34 10.10
N SER A 77 -12.10 13.75 11.37
CA SER A 77 -12.23 12.84 12.51
C SER A 77 -13.51 11.99 12.43
N LYS A 78 -14.65 12.61 12.06
CA LYS A 78 -15.93 11.89 11.93
C LYS A 78 -15.96 10.96 10.73
N ALA A 79 -15.26 11.29 9.64
CA ALA A 79 -15.07 10.39 8.51
C ALA A 79 -14.26 9.16 8.94
N ILE A 80 -13.08 9.37 9.52
CA ILE A 80 -12.18 8.29 9.97
C ILE A 80 -12.87 7.37 10.99
N ASN A 81 -13.62 7.92 11.94
CA ASN A 81 -14.35 7.13 12.93
C ASN A 81 -15.42 6.20 12.32
N ARG A 82 -15.89 6.49 11.11
CA ARG A 82 -16.86 5.64 10.37
C ARG A 82 -16.17 4.66 9.41
N MET A 83 -14.87 4.79 9.19
CA MET A 83 -14.13 3.94 8.28
C MET A 83 -13.88 2.56 8.89
N ARG A 84 -13.84 1.55 8.00
CA ARG A 84 -13.29 0.24 8.33
C ARG A 84 -11.78 0.34 8.16
N LEU A 85 -11.04 0.24 9.26
CA LEU A 85 -9.57 0.37 9.30
C LEU A 85 -8.95 -0.83 10.03
N GLY A 86 -7.66 -1.03 9.85
CA GLY A 86 -6.91 -2.20 10.31
C GLY A 86 -7.17 -3.42 9.43
N ARG A 87 -7.36 -4.58 10.08
CA ARG A 87 -7.72 -5.84 9.44
C ARG A 87 -9.21 -5.85 9.13
N ILE A 88 -9.57 -5.72 7.85
CA ILE A 88 -10.98 -5.71 7.41
C ILE A 88 -11.49 -7.15 7.24
N ASP A 89 -10.71 -7.97 6.56
CA ASP A 89 -10.95 -9.42 6.43
C ASP A 89 -9.62 -10.17 6.19
N HIS A 90 -9.69 -11.48 5.92
CA HIS A 90 -8.52 -12.33 5.71
C HIS A 90 -7.62 -11.92 4.53
N GLU A 91 -8.11 -11.09 3.59
CA GLU A 91 -7.38 -10.65 2.40
C GLU A 91 -7.16 -9.15 2.33
N THR A 92 -7.86 -8.35 3.14
CA THR A 92 -7.97 -6.89 2.99
C THR A 92 -7.57 -6.16 4.27
N THR A 93 -6.77 -5.10 4.11
CA THR A 93 -6.39 -4.18 5.19
C THR A 93 -6.53 -2.73 4.74
N SER A 94 -6.68 -1.81 5.68
CA SER A 94 -6.64 -0.37 5.41
C SER A 94 -6.08 0.39 6.60
N ASN A 95 -5.41 1.52 6.35
CA ASN A 95 -4.80 2.33 7.39
C ASN A 95 -4.89 3.82 7.05
N ILE A 96 -4.98 4.66 8.07
CA ILE A 96 -4.72 6.11 7.95
C ILE A 96 -3.35 6.35 8.58
N GLY A 97 -2.38 6.74 7.76
CA GLY A 97 -0.99 6.90 8.18
C GLY A 97 -0.66 8.32 8.61
N VAL A 98 -1.30 9.32 8.00
CA VAL A 98 -1.01 10.74 8.25
C VAL A 98 -2.31 11.51 8.40
N ILE A 99 -2.36 12.37 9.42
CA ILE A 99 -3.39 13.38 9.58
C ILE A 99 -2.74 14.69 10.02
N SER A 100 -3.09 15.79 9.36
CA SER A 100 -2.63 17.13 9.69
C SER A 100 -3.73 18.17 9.44
N GLY A 101 -3.66 19.31 10.12
CA GLY A 101 -4.65 20.38 9.97
C GLY A 101 -4.65 21.35 11.14
N GLY A 102 -5.21 22.54 10.91
CA GLY A 102 -5.21 23.63 11.88
C GLY A 102 -3.90 24.40 11.96
N THR A 103 -3.97 25.65 12.41
CA THR A 103 -2.84 26.59 12.47
C THR A 103 -2.65 27.20 13.86
N ALA A 104 -3.73 27.40 14.61
CA ALA A 104 -3.71 27.92 15.97
C ALA A 104 -4.92 27.42 16.76
N THR A 105 -4.82 27.38 18.09
CA THR A 105 -5.87 26.88 18.98
C THR A 105 -7.09 27.80 19.06
N ASN A 106 -6.91 29.10 18.78
CA ASN A 106 -7.98 30.10 18.79
C ASN A 106 -8.67 30.28 17.42
N ILE A 107 -8.37 29.44 16.43
CA ILE A 107 -8.96 29.47 15.08
C ILE A 107 -9.65 28.14 14.80
N VAL A 108 -10.92 28.17 14.39
CA VAL A 108 -11.61 26.99 13.86
C VAL A 108 -10.88 26.53 12.59
N PRO A 109 -10.35 25.29 12.52
CA PRO A 109 -9.54 24.83 11.39
C PRO A 109 -10.33 24.82 10.08
N GLY A 110 -9.88 25.59 9.09
CA GLY A 110 -10.49 25.63 7.76
C GLY A 110 -10.03 24.51 6.82
N GLU A 111 -8.96 23.79 7.15
CA GLU A 111 -8.42 22.71 6.32
C GLU A 111 -7.83 21.59 7.19
N ALA A 112 -7.97 20.35 6.71
CA ALA A 112 -7.27 19.18 7.21
C ALA A 112 -6.89 18.25 6.05
N ARG A 113 -5.70 17.65 6.09
CA ARG A 113 -5.22 16.66 5.13
C ARG A 113 -5.09 15.30 5.80
N VAL A 114 -5.59 14.27 5.15
CA VAL A 114 -5.53 12.88 5.60
C VAL A 114 -4.92 12.02 4.50
N GLU A 115 -3.94 11.20 4.84
CA GLU A 115 -3.34 10.23 3.94
C GLU A 115 -3.45 8.82 4.52
N GLY A 116 -3.77 7.87 3.66
CA GLY A 116 -3.94 6.47 4.04
C GLY A 116 -3.68 5.52 2.89
N GLU A 117 -3.96 4.26 3.15
CA GLU A 117 -3.86 3.21 2.15
C GLU A 117 -4.92 2.13 2.38
N ALA A 118 -5.19 1.35 1.33
CA ALA A 118 -5.85 0.07 1.42
C ALA A 118 -5.09 -0.96 0.59
N ARG A 119 -5.10 -2.21 1.07
CA ARG A 119 -4.49 -3.35 0.39
C ARG A 119 -5.48 -4.50 0.32
N SER A 120 -5.50 -5.23 -0.79
CA SER A 120 -6.25 -6.49 -0.88
C SER A 120 -5.65 -7.46 -1.89
N PHE A 121 -5.77 -8.75 -1.62
CA PHE A 121 -5.53 -9.78 -2.64
C PHE A 121 -6.65 -9.85 -3.69
N SER A 122 -7.78 -9.18 -3.46
CA SER A 122 -8.90 -9.06 -4.41
C SER A 122 -9.07 -7.61 -4.84
N ASP A 123 -8.89 -7.33 -6.13
CA ASP A 123 -9.07 -5.98 -6.67
C ASP A 123 -10.48 -5.44 -6.42
N PHE A 124 -11.51 -6.29 -6.53
CA PHE A 124 -12.87 -5.91 -6.20
C PHE A 124 -13.03 -5.46 -4.72
N LYS A 125 -12.39 -6.16 -3.78
CA LYS A 125 -12.42 -5.75 -2.36
C LYS A 125 -11.63 -4.47 -2.12
N LEU A 126 -10.49 -4.30 -2.80
CA LEU A 126 -9.72 -3.06 -2.75
C LEU A 126 -10.57 -1.87 -3.24
N GLU A 127 -11.17 -1.98 -4.42
CA GLU A 127 -12.04 -0.93 -4.98
C GLU A 127 -13.20 -0.59 -4.04
N ASN A 128 -13.83 -1.59 -3.44
CA ASN A 128 -14.91 -1.37 -2.47
C ASN A 128 -14.43 -0.68 -1.20
N GLN A 129 -13.23 -1.01 -0.71
CA GLN A 129 -12.66 -0.35 0.45
C GLN A 129 -12.29 1.11 0.13
N ILE A 130 -11.71 1.39 -1.03
CA ILE A 130 -11.39 2.76 -1.46
C ILE A 130 -12.67 3.59 -1.60
N ARG A 131 -13.72 3.01 -2.19
CA ARG A 131 -15.05 3.65 -2.28
C ARG A 131 -15.62 3.92 -0.89
N HIS A 132 -15.57 2.95 0.02
CA HIS A 132 -16.00 3.12 1.41
C HIS A 132 -15.30 4.29 2.11
N MET A 133 -13.98 4.42 1.93
CA MET A 133 -13.20 5.53 2.49
C MET A 133 -13.63 6.87 1.92
N ARG A 134 -13.81 6.96 0.60
CA ARG A 134 -14.31 8.15 -0.10
C ARG A 134 -15.69 8.56 0.42
N ASP A 135 -16.62 7.61 0.48
CA ASP A 135 -18.00 7.84 0.92
C ASP A 135 -18.04 8.35 2.36
N CYS A 136 -17.21 7.78 3.25
CA CYS A 136 -17.10 8.26 4.64
C CYS A 136 -16.69 9.73 4.73
N PHE A 137 -15.74 10.16 3.88
CA PHE A 137 -15.33 11.57 3.82
C PHE A 137 -16.43 12.46 3.24
N GLN A 138 -17.04 12.07 2.11
CA GLN A 138 -18.09 12.84 1.45
C GLN A 138 -19.30 13.03 2.36
N MET A 139 -19.81 11.94 2.96
CA MET A 139 -20.93 11.99 3.90
C MET A 139 -20.62 12.84 5.14
N SER A 140 -19.37 12.84 5.60
CA SER A 140 -18.96 13.69 6.73
C SER A 140 -18.96 15.16 6.32
N ALA A 141 -18.33 15.49 5.19
CA ALA A 141 -18.26 16.86 4.68
C ALA A 141 -19.65 17.45 4.45
N GLU A 142 -20.54 16.72 3.77
CA GLU A 142 -21.93 17.12 3.56
C GLU A 142 -22.68 17.38 4.87
N ARG A 143 -22.55 16.49 5.86
CA ARG A 143 -23.23 16.61 7.15
C ARG A 143 -22.87 17.88 7.91
N PHE A 144 -21.62 18.33 7.80
CA PHE A 144 -21.11 19.49 8.53
C PHE A 144 -21.04 20.76 7.66
N GLY A 145 -21.44 20.69 6.38
CA GLY A 145 -21.43 21.81 5.44
C GLY A 145 -20.04 22.17 4.88
N GLY A 146 -19.08 21.23 4.92
CA GLY A 146 -17.77 21.38 4.30
C GLY A 146 -17.68 20.68 2.94
N SER A 147 -16.47 20.55 2.42
CA SER A 147 -16.17 19.80 1.19
C SER A 147 -14.95 18.92 1.35
N VAL A 148 -14.77 17.96 0.44
CA VAL A 148 -13.58 17.11 0.39
C VAL A 148 -13.14 16.88 -1.04
N GLU A 149 -11.85 17.03 -1.28
CA GLU A 149 -11.18 16.50 -2.47
C GLU A 149 -10.54 15.15 -2.10
N PHE A 150 -11.00 14.07 -2.73
CA PHE A 150 -10.51 12.72 -2.46
C PHE A 150 -9.86 12.14 -3.71
N THR A 151 -8.59 11.78 -3.61
CA THR A 151 -7.82 11.12 -4.67
C THR A 151 -7.34 9.75 -4.21
N SER A 152 -7.24 8.80 -5.14
CA SER A 152 -6.56 7.53 -4.91
C SER A 152 -5.62 7.21 -6.06
N GLU A 153 -4.50 6.57 -5.75
CA GLU A 153 -3.47 6.18 -6.70
C GLU A 153 -3.05 4.73 -6.43
N LYS A 154 -3.13 3.89 -7.47
CA LYS A 154 -2.66 2.51 -7.39
C LYS A 154 -1.14 2.49 -7.24
N SER A 155 -0.68 1.90 -6.14
CA SER A 155 0.75 1.77 -5.83
C SER A 155 1.38 0.57 -6.52
N PHE A 156 0.71 -0.58 -6.51
CA PHE A 156 1.11 -1.79 -7.21
C PHE A 156 -0.07 -2.76 -7.30
N THR A 157 0.00 -3.69 -8.25
CA THR A 157 -1.05 -4.69 -8.50
C THR A 157 -0.71 -6.04 -7.85
N THR A 158 -1.76 -6.78 -7.47
CA THR A 158 -1.70 -8.12 -6.92
C THR A 158 -1.05 -9.09 -7.90
N TYR A 159 -0.36 -10.08 -7.37
CA TYR A 159 0.06 -11.24 -8.15
C TYR A 159 -0.13 -12.53 -7.36
N ASN A 160 -0.36 -13.62 -8.09
CA ASN A 160 -0.47 -14.95 -7.51
C ASN A 160 0.18 -15.98 -8.45
N ILE A 161 1.41 -16.37 -8.13
CA ILE A 161 2.14 -17.44 -8.81
C ILE A 161 1.83 -18.75 -8.11
N LEU A 162 1.31 -19.73 -8.84
CA LEU A 162 1.02 -21.04 -8.27
C LEU A 162 2.27 -21.67 -7.68
N SER A 163 2.12 -22.35 -6.54
CA SER A 163 3.22 -23.04 -5.86
C SER A 163 3.91 -24.08 -6.75
N ASP A 164 3.28 -24.57 -7.81
CA ASP A 164 3.85 -25.51 -8.76
C ASP A 164 4.21 -24.86 -10.11
N ALA A 165 4.17 -23.54 -10.24
CA ALA A 165 4.59 -22.82 -11.43
C ALA A 165 6.06 -23.15 -11.79
N PRO A 166 6.45 -23.07 -13.08
CA PRO A 166 7.80 -23.42 -13.52
C PRO A 166 8.92 -22.70 -12.74
N ILE A 167 8.75 -21.42 -12.43
CA ILE A 167 9.70 -20.63 -11.63
C ILE A 167 9.91 -21.22 -10.23
N VAL A 168 8.84 -21.61 -9.55
CA VAL A 168 8.93 -22.22 -8.20
C VAL A 168 9.54 -23.62 -8.28
N LYS A 169 9.15 -24.43 -9.28
CA LYS A 169 9.73 -25.76 -9.53
C LYS A 169 11.24 -25.67 -9.80
N MET A 170 11.68 -24.68 -10.57
CA MET A 170 13.10 -24.42 -10.87
C MET A 170 13.87 -24.08 -9.58
N PHE A 171 13.35 -23.18 -8.75
CA PHE A 171 13.95 -22.87 -7.45
C PHE A 171 14.02 -24.10 -6.53
N ARG A 172 12.95 -24.91 -6.44
CA ARG A 172 12.95 -26.16 -5.66
C ARG A 172 14.03 -27.15 -6.12
N ARG A 173 14.27 -27.25 -7.43
CA ARG A 173 15.32 -28.11 -7.98
C ARG A 173 16.71 -27.61 -7.55
N ALA A 174 16.96 -26.31 -7.64
CA ALA A 174 18.22 -25.71 -7.21
C ALA A 174 18.45 -25.87 -5.70
N ALA A 175 17.43 -25.58 -4.88
CA ALA A 175 17.48 -25.69 -3.42
C ALA A 175 17.73 -27.13 -2.93
N ARG A 176 17.21 -28.14 -3.64
CA ARG A 176 17.44 -29.56 -3.33
C ARG A 176 18.92 -29.93 -3.34
N ASN A 177 19.68 -29.40 -4.31
CA ASN A 177 21.11 -29.65 -4.41
C ASN A 177 21.88 -29.10 -3.19
N GLN A 178 21.31 -28.09 -2.53
CA GLN A 178 21.86 -27.44 -1.33
C GLN A 178 21.22 -27.96 -0.03
N LYS A 179 20.37 -28.99 -0.10
CA LYS A 179 19.60 -29.52 1.05
C LYS A 179 18.72 -28.46 1.75
N ILE A 180 18.33 -27.41 1.03
CA ILE A 180 17.46 -26.35 1.54
C ILE A 180 16.00 -26.77 1.35
N LYS A 181 15.20 -26.72 2.42
CA LYS A 181 13.76 -26.95 2.37
C LYS A 181 13.06 -25.72 1.82
N VAL A 182 12.31 -25.89 0.73
CA VAL A 182 11.55 -24.79 0.13
C VAL A 182 10.13 -24.72 0.68
N THR A 183 9.70 -23.52 1.08
CA THR A 183 8.31 -23.23 1.45
C THR A 183 7.80 -22.03 0.67
N THR A 184 6.49 -21.96 0.44
CA THR A 184 5.83 -20.84 -0.24
C THR A 184 4.99 -20.05 0.75
N ARG A 185 4.94 -18.73 0.61
CA ARG A 185 4.15 -17.83 1.46
C ARG A 185 3.53 -16.69 0.65
N SER A 186 2.50 -16.09 1.22
CA SER A 186 1.98 -14.79 0.77
C SER A 186 2.66 -13.67 1.56
N SER A 187 2.86 -12.51 0.94
CA SER A 187 3.31 -11.27 1.58
C SER A 187 2.15 -10.29 1.70
N GLY A 188 2.13 -9.47 2.76
CA GLY A 188 1.20 -8.33 2.89
C GLY A 188 1.73 -7.02 2.30
N SER A 189 2.93 -7.05 1.73
CA SER A 189 3.63 -5.89 1.16
C SER A 189 3.91 -6.10 -0.33
N GLY A 190 4.09 -4.99 -1.04
CA GLY A 190 4.59 -4.99 -2.41
C GLY A 190 6.12 -5.08 -2.43
N SER A 191 6.66 -5.53 -3.56
CA SER A 191 8.05 -5.34 -3.93
C SER A 191 8.13 -5.18 -5.45
N ASP A 192 9.34 -5.02 -6.00
CA ASP A 192 9.52 -5.00 -7.46
C ASP A 192 8.92 -6.22 -8.17
N ALA A 193 8.75 -7.35 -7.47
CA ALA A 193 8.06 -8.52 -8.02
C ALA A 193 6.63 -8.18 -8.51
N ASN A 194 5.92 -7.28 -7.83
CA ASN A 194 4.60 -6.83 -8.28
C ASN A 194 4.68 -6.17 -9.67
N ILE A 195 5.65 -5.29 -9.88
CA ILE A 195 5.82 -4.57 -11.15
C ILE A 195 6.28 -5.50 -12.26
N PHE A 196 7.17 -6.45 -11.97
CA PHE A 196 7.56 -7.47 -12.95
C PHE A 196 6.38 -8.33 -13.41
N ASN A 197 5.55 -8.79 -12.46
CA ASN A 197 4.37 -9.59 -12.77
C ASN A 197 3.33 -8.78 -13.57
N GLU A 198 3.15 -7.50 -13.25
CA GLU A 198 2.27 -6.58 -14.01
C GLU A 198 2.75 -6.40 -15.46
N ASN A 199 4.06 -6.45 -15.69
CA ASN A 199 4.68 -6.38 -17.03
C ASN A 199 4.87 -7.76 -17.69
N GLY A 200 4.21 -8.81 -17.18
CA GLY A 200 4.17 -10.12 -17.83
C GLY A 200 5.42 -10.98 -17.64
N ILE A 201 6.34 -10.60 -16.76
CA ILE A 201 7.47 -11.45 -16.35
C ILE A 201 7.14 -12.09 -15.00
N PRO A 202 6.82 -13.40 -14.95
CA PRO A 202 6.51 -14.06 -13.69
C PRO A 202 7.68 -13.93 -12.71
N ALA A 203 7.42 -13.28 -11.59
CA ALA A 203 8.42 -12.98 -10.57
C ALA A 203 8.00 -13.48 -9.20
N VAL A 204 8.96 -13.96 -8.42
CA VAL A 204 8.76 -14.34 -7.01
C VAL A 204 9.85 -13.73 -6.16
N VAL A 205 9.54 -13.44 -4.90
CA VAL A 205 10.55 -12.93 -3.95
C VAL A 205 11.18 -14.08 -3.18
N LEU A 206 12.50 -14.06 -3.03
CA LEU A 206 13.25 -15.06 -2.29
C LEU A 206 13.62 -14.52 -0.89
N GLY A 207 13.44 -15.37 0.11
CA GLY A 207 13.92 -15.12 1.46
C GLY A 207 15.45 -15.14 1.55
N GLN A 208 16.02 -14.11 2.17
CA GLN A 208 17.45 -13.93 2.43
C GLN A 208 17.82 -14.14 3.90
N GLY A 209 16.85 -14.02 4.81
CA GLY A 209 17.06 -14.18 6.25
C GLY A 209 17.62 -12.94 6.96
N TYR A 210 17.56 -11.75 6.35
CA TYR A 210 17.82 -10.50 7.08
C TYR A 210 16.70 -10.24 8.09
N SER A 211 17.01 -9.52 9.17
CA SER A 211 16.07 -9.18 10.24
C SER A 211 16.23 -7.72 10.62
N GLY A 212 15.20 -7.11 11.21
CA GLY A 212 15.31 -5.72 11.67
C GLY A 212 15.19 -4.68 10.56
N ALA A 213 14.78 -5.06 9.34
CA ALA A 213 14.58 -4.13 8.24
C ALA A 213 13.76 -2.91 8.67
N HIS A 214 14.27 -1.73 8.32
CA HIS A 214 13.69 -0.42 8.66
C HIS A 214 13.73 -0.10 10.16
N SER A 215 14.71 -0.65 10.88
CA SER A 215 14.95 -0.37 12.31
C SER A 215 16.43 -0.15 12.62
N GLU A 216 16.73 0.38 13.81
CA GLU A 216 18.12 0.57 14.28
C GLU A 216 18.87 -0.77 14.52
N GLN A 217 18.18 -1.90 14.45
CA GLN A 217 18.71 -3.25 14.71
C GLN A 217 18.87 -4.09 13.45
N GLU A 218 18.82 -3.46 12.26
CA GLU A 218 19.09 -4.10 10.97
C GLU A 218 20.55 -4.58 10.83
#